data_AF-A0AAV4I8U0-F1
#
_entry.id   AF-A0AAV4I8U0-F1
#
_cell.length_a   1.000
_cell.length_b   1.000
_cell.length_c   1.000
_cell.angle_alpha   90.00
_cell.angle_beta   90.00
_cell.angle_gamma   90.00
#
_symmetry.space_group_name_H-M   'P 1'
#
loop_
_entity.id
_entity.type
_entity.pdbx_description
1 polymer ?
#
loop_
_entity_poly.entity_id
_entity_poly.type
_entity_poly.pdbx_seq_one_letter_code
_entity_poly.pdbx_strand_id
1 'polypeptide(L)'
;MRVSLFFLSNGNASEPKIHTESPRPRILNEETAVVKFLREHYGITVSKLTRLVGYVDLNYHVTARDVQSNLYIDEVPGEGFFLKISNSDDSKRPAFLSAVTAMMEHLRQKGLACQKTVRSISGHMITQISSPSCSSGRPVTYLASVRTFLPGQVLARTRLSPQMLYDLGAFTAHLTQSLQ
;
A
#
# COMPACT_ATOMS: atom_id res chain seq x y z
N MET A 1 -15.81 42.65 -1.31
CA MET A 1 -16.70 42.79 -2.48
C MET A 1 -16.33 41.70 -3.47
N ARG A 2 -17.25 40.75 -3.73
CA ARG A 2 -17.08 39.65 -4.70
C ARG A 2 -17.06 40.22 -6.12
N VAL A 3 -16.15 39.72 -6.97
CA VAL A 3 -16.40 39.67 -8.42
C VAL A 3 -15.89 38.32 -8.93
N SER A 4 -16.83 37.47 -9.32
CA SER A 4 -16.58 36.28 -10.14
C SER A 4 -16.48 36.74 -11.60
N LEU A 5 -15.50 36.22 -12.35
CA LEU A 5 -15.49 36.30 -13.81
C LEU A 5 -15.70 34.90 -14.37
N PHE A 6 -16.91 34.64 -14.87
CA PHE A 6 -17.18 33.55 -15.81
C PHE A 6 -16.71 34.00 -17.20
N PHE A 7 -15.93 33.17 -17.89
CA PHE A 7 -15.83 33.22 -19.34
C PHE A 7 -16.55 32.00 -19.91
N LEU A 8 -17.63 32.26 -20.64
CA LEU A 8 -18.22 31.34 -21.61
C LEU A 8 -17.44 31.50 -22.92
N SER A 9 -16.91 30.40 -23.46
CA SER A 9 -16.47 30.33 -24.85
C SER A 9 -17.20 29.19 -25.53
N ASN A 10 -18.06 29.53 -26.49
CA ASN A 10 -18.63 28.60 -27.46
C ASN A 10 -17.61 28.42 -28.58
N GLY A 11 -17.00 27.25 -28.65
CA GLY A 11 -16.10 26.85 -29.72
C GLY A 11 -15.95 25.34 -29.71
N ASN A 12 -16.34 24.72 -30.82
CA ASN A 12 -16.35 23.29 -31.05
C ASN A 12 -14.91 22.72 -31.00
N ALA A 13 -14.46 22.34 -29.81
CA ALA A 13 -13.28 21.52 -29.59
C ALA A 13 -13.76 20.35 -28.73
N SER A 14 -13.70 19.14 -29.27
CA SER A 14 -13.80 17.94 -28.46
C SER A 14 -12.70 18.02 -27.39
N GLU A 15 -13.08 18.40 -26.17
CA GLU A 15 -12.24 18.20 -24.99
C GLU A 15 -11.71 16.77 -25.07
N PRO A 16 -10.39 16.55 -24.94
CA PRO A 16 -9.90 15.19 -24.88
C PRO A 16 -10.51 14.58 -23.62
N LYS A 17 -11.49 13.71 -23.81
CA LYS A 17 -11.97 12.79 -22.79
C LYS A 17 -10.82 11.84 -22.49
N ILE A 18 -9.87 12.30 -21.69
CA ILE A 18 -8.90 11.43 -21.03
C ILE A 18 -9.68 10.75 -19.92
N HIS A 19 -10.51 9.77 -20.30
CA HIS A 19 -10.87 8.70 -19.38
C HIS A 19 -9.61 7.85 -19.23
N THR A 20 -8.62 8.32 -18.48
CA THR A 20 -7.61 7.42 -17.94
C THR A 20 -8.36 6.44 -17.07
N GLU A 21 -8.39 5.17 -17.47
CA GLU A 21 -8.89 4.12 -16.61
C GLU A 21 -8.24 4.26 -15.23
N SER A 22 -9.02 4.09 -14.17
CA SER A 22 -8.50 4.16 -12.81
C SER A 22 -7.25 3.27 -12.69
N PRO A 23 -6.12 3.78 -12.19
CA PRO A 23 -4.90 3.00 -12.06
C PRO A 23 -5.03 1.91 -10.98
N ARG A 24 -6.17 1.87 -10.29
CA ARG A 24 -6.44 0.93 -9.22
C ARG A 24 -6.42 -0.52 -9.69
N PRO A 25 -5.74 -1.43 -8.96
CA PRO A 25 -5.66 -2.81 -9.37
C PRO A 25 -7.05 -3.45 -9.50
N ARG A 26 -7.26 -4.17 -10.59
CA ARG A 26 -8.45 -4.99 -10.84
C ARG A 26 -8.02 -6.45 -10.86
N ILE A 27 -8.35 -7.18 -9.80
CA ILE A 27 -7.97 -8.58 -9.62
C ILE A 27 -9.24 -9.43 -9.65
N LEU A 28 -9.28 -10.41 -10.54
CA LEU A 28 -10.37 -11.36 -10.63
C LEU A 28 -10.35 -12.29 -9.41
N ASN A 29 -11.51 -12.49 -8.79
CA ASN A 29 -11.64 -13.25 -7.54
C ASN A 29 -10.65 -12.74 -6.47
N GLU A 30 -10.63 -11.42 -6.28
CA GLU A 30 -9.63 -10.66 -5.53
C GLU A 30 -9.23 -11.30 -4.19
N GLU A 31 -10.19 -11.64 -3.34
CA GLU A 31 -9.92 -12.25 -2.02
C GLU A 31 -9.20 -13.60 -2.16
N THR A 32 -9.72 -14.49 -3.01
CA THR A 32 -9.09 -15.80 -3.28
C THR A 32 -7.70 -15.65 -3.88
N ALA A 33 -7.52 -14.71 -4.81
CA ALA A 33 -6.24 -14.42 -5.44
C ALA A 33 -5.22 -13.88 -4.42
N VAL A 34 -5.64 -13.00 -3.51
CA VAL A 34 -4.80 -12.46 -2.43
C VAL A 34 -4.41 -13.54 -1.43
N VAL A 35 -5.34 -14.36 -0.98
CA VAL A 35 -5.05 -15.47 -0.05
C VAL A 35 -4.10 -16.47 -0.68
N LYS A 36 -4.32 -16.83 -1.95
CA LYS A 36 -3.44 -17.70 -2.72
C LYS A 36 -2.03 -17.09 -2.84
N PHE A 37 -1.95 -15.82 -3.22
CA PHE A 37 -0.68 -15.09 -3.34
C PHE A 37 0.12 -15.08 -2.03
N LEU A 38 -0.54 -14.79 -0.90
CA LEU A 38 0.10 -14.78 0.42
C LEU A 38 0.61 -16.16 0.83
N ARG A 39 -0.15 -17.22 0.52
CA ARG A 39 0.28 -18.60 0.77
C ARG A 39 1.48 -18.99 -0.09
N GLU A 40 1.41 -18.76 -1.40
CA GLU A 40 2.41 -19.25 -2.35
C GLU A 40 3.72 -18.47 -2.30
N HIS A 41 3.66 -17.14 -2.09
CA HIS A 41 4.86 -16.31 -2.13
C HIS A 41 5.44 -15.97 -0.75
N TYR A 42 4.64 -16.04 0.31
CA TYR A 42 5.07 -15.67 1.66
C TYR A 42 4.89 -16.80 2.67
N GLY A 43 4.24 -17.90 2.31
CA GLY A 43 4.00 -19.01 3.22
C GLY A 43 2.94 -18.71 4.27
N ILE A 44 2.17 -17.63 4.13
CA ILE A 44 1.23 -17.16 5.14
C ILE A 44 -0.12 -17.86 4.95
N THR A 45 -0.56 -18.60 5.96
CA THR A 45 -1.94 -19.10 6.03
C THR A 45 -2.83 -18.04 6.64
N VAL A 46 -3.68 -17.42 5.83
CA VAL A 46 -4.58 -16.34 6.26
C VAL A 46 -5.71 -16.90 7.14
N SER A 47 -5.89 -16.36 8.34
CA SER A 47 -7.07 -16.61 9.19
C SER A 47 -8.15 -15.56 8.98
N LYS A 48 -7.76 -14.29 8.73
CA LYS A 48 -8.66 -13.19 8.43
C LYS A 48 -8.02 -12.20 7.47
N LEU A 49 -8.77 -11.78 6.45
CA LEU A 49 -8.37 -10.75 5.51
C LEU A 49 -9.33 -9.57 5.64
N THR A 50 -8.81 -8.37 5.93
CA THR A 50 -9.62 -7.15 6.06
C THR A 50 -9.13 -6.10 5.07
N ARG A 51 -9.97 -5.71 4.11
CA ARG A 51 -9.63 -4.65 3.15
C ARG A 51 -9.60 -3.29 3.85
N LEU A 52 -8.53 -2.55 3.61
CA LEU A 52 -8.31 -1.20 4.12
C LEU A 52 -8.54 -0.17 3.01
N VAL A 53 -8.70 1.09 3.40
CA VAL A 53 -8.78 2.21 2.45
C VAL A 53 -7.41 2.37 1.76
N GLY A 54 -7.38 2.23 0.44
CA GLY A 54 -6.15 2.32 -0.36
C GLY A 54 -6.14 3.42 -1.43
N TYR A 55 -7.23 4.18 -1.56
CA TYR A 55 -7.45 5.18 -2.64
C TYR A 55 -7.24 4.59 -4.05
N VAL A 56 -6.01 4.63 -4.58
CA VAL A 56 -5.63 4.01 -5.86
C VAL A 56 -4.94 2.65 -5.69
N ASP A 57 -4.54 2.24 -4.50
CA ASP A 57 -3.94 0.93 -4.22
C ASP A 57 -4.97 -0.03 -3.60
N LEU A 58 -4.61 -1.31 -3.50
CA LEU A 58 -5.32 -2.27 -2.65
C LEU A 58 -4.50 -2.53 -1.39
N ASN A 59 -5.07 -2.21 -0.23
CA ASN A 59 -4.44 -2.39 1.06
C ASN A 59 -5.24 -3.40 1.90
N TYR A 60 -4.55 -4.27 2.63
CA TYR A 60 -5.18 -5.26 3.49
C TYR A 60 -4.45 -5.38 4.81
N HIS A 61 -5.23 -5.55 5.87
CA HIS A 61 -4.78 -6.15 7.11
C HIS A 61 -4.98 -7.65 7.03
N VAL A 62 -3.93 -8.41 7.31
CA VAL A 62 -3.87 -9.86 7.18
C VAL A 62 -3.55 -10.44 8.56
N THR A 63 -4.52 -11.12 9.17
CA THR A 63 -4.24 -11.96 10.33
C THR A 63 -3.84 -13.34 9.82
N ALA A 64 -2.70 -13.83 10.32
CA ALA A 64 -2.19 -15.16 9.97
C ALA A 64 -2.58 -16.19 11.03
N ARG A 65 -2.89 -17.40 10.58
CA ARG A 65 -2.99 -18.59 11.44
C ARG A 65 -1.61 -19.16 11.73
N ASP A 66 -0.82 -19.28 10.68
CA ASP A 66 0.55 -19.79 10.70
C ASP A 66 1.34 -19.20 9.52
N VAL A 67 2.66 -19.40 9.58
CA VAL A 67 3.58 -19.15 8.48
C VAL A 67 4.44 -20.40 8.31
N GLN A 68 4.50 -20.92 7.09
CA GLN A 68 5.26 -22.11 6.73
C GLN A 68 6.26 -21.77 5.63
N SER A 69 7.43 -22.42 5.66
CA SER A 69 8.40 -22.38 4.54
C SER A 69 8.95 -20.98 4.20
N ASN A 70 8.89 -20.01 5.10
CA ASN A 70 9.48 -18.68 4.91
C ASN A 70 10.56 -18.40 5.97
N LEU A 71 11.83 -18.54 5.56
CA LEU A 71 13.01 -18.34 6.43
C LEU A 71 13.24 -16.87 6.81
N TYR A 72 12.48 -15.93 6.24
CA TYR A 72 12.58 -14.50 6.54
C TYR A 72 11.52 -14.02 7.54
N ILE A 73 10.71 -14.94 8.06
CA ILE A 73 9.71 -14.67 9.09
C ILE A 73 10.05 -15.55 10.30
N ASP A 74 10.74 -14.97 11.28
CA ASP A 74 11.15 -15.67 12.51
C ASP A 74 9.94 -16.04 13.37
N GLU A 75 8.98 -15.11 13.47
CA GLU A 75 7.74 -15.28 14.22
C GLU A 75 6.57 -14.58 13.51
N VAL A 76 5.35 -15.09 13.73
CA VAL A 76 4.14 -14.44 13.24
C VAL A 76 3.88 -13.19 14.09
N PRO A 77 3.85 -11.98 13.50
CA PRO A 77 3.59 -10.76 14.27
C PRO A 77 2.21 -10.84 14.93
N GLY A 78 2.11 -10.50 16.22
CA GLY A 78 0.82 -10.54 16.95
C GLY A 78 -0.27 -9.69 16.31
N GLU A 79 0.11 -8.54 15.76
CA GLU A 79 -0.79 -7.62 15.03
C GLU A 79 -1.03 -8.04 13.56
N GLY A 80 -0.37 -9.09 13.09
CA GLY A 80 -0.44 -9.58 11.72
C GLY A 80 0.35 -8.75 10.71
N PHE A 81 -0.05 -8.85 9.45
CA PHE A 81 0.64 -8.25 8.31
C PHE A 81 -0.19 -7.18 7.62
N PHE A 82 0.49 -6.30 6.93
CA PHE A 82 -0.05 -5.36 5.97
C PHE A 82 0.37 -5.78 4.56
N LEU A 83 -0.60 -6.07 3.70
CA LEU A 83 -0.38 -6.28 2.27
C LEU A 83 -0.79 -5.02 1.51
N LYS A 84 0.12 -4.52 0.68
CA LYS A 84 -0.18 -3.51 -0.34
C LYS A 84 0.03 -4.10 -1.73
N ILE A 85 -0.96 -3.92 -2.59
CA ILE A 85 -0.86 -4.12 -4.04
C ILE A 85 -0.91 -2.74 -4.68
N SER A 86 0.21 -2.35 -5.28
CA SER A 86 0.39 -1.04 -5.89
C SER A 86 -0.43 -0.91 -7.17
N ASN A 87 -0.92 0.30 -7.41
CA ASN A 87 -1.57 0.69 -8.65
C ASN A 87 -0.72 0.41 -9.92
N SER A 88 -1.35 0.46 -11.08
CA SER A 88 -0.73 0.12 -12.37
C SER A 88 0.47 1.01 -12.72
N ASP A 89 0.48 2.26 -12.27
CA ASP A 89 1.54 3.21 -12.62
C ASP A 89 2.77 3.04 -11.71
N ASP A 90 2.54 2.83 -10.42
CA ASP A 90 3.61 2.49 -9.46
C ASP A 90 4.19 1.11 -9.73
N SER A 91 3.38 0.18 -10.24
CA SER A 91 3.84 -1.15 -10.65
C SER A 91 4.83 -1.13 -11.82
N LYS A 92 4.90 -0.02 -12.58
CA LYS A 92 5.90 0.21 -13.64
C LYS A 92 7.22 0.78 -13.09
N ARG A 93 7.28 1.12 -11.79
CA ARG A 93 8.42 1.82 -11.16
C ARG A 93 8.99 1.04 -9.96
N PRO A 94 9.54 -0.18 -10.16
CA PRO A 94 10.05 -1.01 -9.06
C PRO A 94 11.17 -0.34 -8.24
N ALA A 95 12.01 0.48 -8.87
CA ALA A 95 13.05 1.25 -8.18
C ALA A 95 12.47 2.25 -7.18
N PHE A 96 11.35 2.91 -7.53
CA PHE A 96 10.65 3.83 -6.63
C PHE A 96 10.10 3.09 -5.41
N LEU A 97 9.46 1.94 -5.59
CA LEU A 97 8.95 1.13 -4.48
C LEU A 97 10.07 0.59 -3.58
N SER A 98 11.22 0.26 -4.17
CA SER A 98 12.41 -0.17 -3.43
C SER A 98 12.99 0.98 -2.60
N ALA A 99 13.04 2.20 -3.15
CA ALA A 99 13.48 3.39 -2.42
C ALA A 99 12.55 3.71 -1.23
N VAL A 100 11.23 3.64 -1.41
CA VAL A 100 10.26 3.79 -0.31
C VAL A 100 10.49 2.75 0.77
N THR A 101 10.80 1.51 0.38
CA THR A 101 11.11 0.42 1.32
C THR A 101 12.40 0.70 2.11
N ALA A 102 13.47 1.14 1.45
CA ALA A 102 14.72 1.49 2.10
C ALA A 102 14.56 2.68 3.06
N MET A 103 13.79 3.70 2.66
CA MET A 103 13.49 4.86 3.51
C MET A 103 12.78 4.45 4.81
N MET A 104 11.77 3.59 4.75
CA MET A 104 11.07 3.12 5.96
C MET A 104 12.01 2.33 6.88
N GLU A 105 12.89 1.50 6.33
CA GLU A 105 13.85 0.75 7.13
C GLU A 105 14.87 1.68 7.80
N HIS A 106 15.35 2.71 7.10
CA HIS A 106 16.20 3.76 7.67
C HIS A 106 15.51 4.48 8.84
N LEU A 107 14.26 4.91 8.65
CA LEU A 107 13.47 5.56 9.71
C LEU A 107 13.26 4.64 10.92
N ARG A 108 13.02 3.35 10.68
CA ARG A 108 12.89 2.34 11.73
C ARG A 108 14.18 2.19 12.54
N GLN A 109 15.34 2.21 11.88
CA GLN A 109 16.66 2.16 12.54
C GLN A 109 16.93 3.42 13.38
N LYS A 110 16.30 4.55 13.06
CA LYS A 110 16.31 5.78 13.85
C LYS A 110 15.28 5.79 14.99
N GLY A 111 14.54 4.69 15.19
CA GLY A 111 13.58 4.54 16.28
C GLY A 111 12.17 5.05 15.96
N LEU A 112 11.87 5.44 14.71
CA LEU A 112 10.50 5.76 14.34
C LEU A 112 9.66 4.49 14.16
N ALA A 113 8.41 4.57 14.59
CA ALA A 113 7.41 3.54 14.37
C ALA A 113 7.09 3.44 12.86
N CYS A 114 7.75 2.51 12.19
CA CYS A 114 7.59 2.22 10.77
C CYS A 114 7.32 0.72 10.57
N GLN A 115 6.58 0.40 9.51
CA GLN A 115 6.33 -1.00 9.15
C GLN A 115 7.63 -1.67 8.71
N LYS A 116 7.92 -2.87 9.23
CA LYS A 116 9.05 -3.69 8.81
C LYS A 116 8.66 -4.47 7.56
N THR A 117 9.47 -4.41 6.51
CA THR A 117 9.23 -5.19 5.29
C THR A 117 9.43 -6.68 5.54
N VAL A 118 8.50 -7.48 5.03
CA VAL A 118 8.58 -8.94 5.04
C VAL A 118 9.02 -9.40 3.66
N ARG A 119 10.03 -10.28 3.61
CA ARG A 119 10.49 -10.85 2.34
C ARG A 119 9.65 -12.07 1.98
N SER A 120 9.48 -12.27 0.67
CA SER A 120 8.93 -13.51 0.13
C SER A 120 9.81 -14.71 0.47
N ILE A 121 9.31 -15.92 0.25
CA ILE A 121 10.08 -17.18 0.36
C ILE A 121 11.33 -17.14 -0.53
N SER A 122 11.27 -16.43 -1.66
CA SER A 122 12.40 -16.20 -2.57
C SER A 122 13.33 -15.02 -2.18
N GLY A 123 13.09 -14.38 -1.03
CA GLY A 123 13.94 -13.30 -0.51
C GLY A 123 13.65 -11.91 -1.09
N HIS A 124 12.63 -11.76 -1.93
CA HIS A 124 12.27 -10.48 -2.54
C HIS A 124 11.42 -9.62 -1.60
N MET A 125 11.70 -8.31 -1.56
CA MET A 125 10.89 -7.33 -0.80
C MET A 125 9.59 -6.96 -1.52
N ILE A 126 9.56 -7.13 -2.84
CA ILE A 126 8.43 -6.81 -3.72
C ILE A 126 8.21 -8.03 -4.60
N THR A 127 6.97 -8.50 -4.68
CA THR A 127 6.57 -9.67 -5.46
C THR A 127 5.47 -9.28 -6.44
N GLN A 128 5.36 -9.99 -7.55
CA GLN A 128 4.33 -9.76 -8.55
C GLN A 128 3.05 -10.54 -8.22
N ILE A 129 1.90 -9.89 -8.38
CA ILE A 129 0.59 -10.55 -8.38
C ILE A 129 -0.06 -10.37 -9.76
N SER A 130 -0.44 -11.47 -10.39
CA SER A 130 -1.05 -11.47 -11.71
C SER A 130 -2.53 -11.85 -11.64
N SER A 131 -3.35 -11.16 -12.44
CA SER A 131 -4.76 -11.49 -12.66
C SER A 131 -4.98 -11.78 -14.14
N PRO A 132 -5.84 -12.73 -14.50
CA PRO A 132 -6.34 -12.83 -15.88
C PRO A 132 -6.90 -11.49 -16.35
N SER A 133 -6.61 -11.10 -17.59
CA SER A 133 -7.20 -9.93 -18.22
C SER A 133 -8.47 -10.31 -18.95
N CYS A 134 -9.55 -9.56 -18.71
CA CYS A 134 -10.81 -9.74 -19.44
C CYS A 134 -10.77 -9.16 -20.87
N SER A 135 -9.80 -8.30 -21.20
CA SER A 135 -9.82 -7.51 -22.44
C SER A 135 -8.67 -7.80 -23.41
N SER A 136 -7.48 -8.17 -22.91
CA SER A 136 -6.25 -8.22 -23.70
C SER A 136 -5.65 -9.62 -23.88
N GLY A 137 -6.26 -10.66 -23.29
CA GLY A 137 -5.77 -12.05 -23.32
C GLY A 137 -4.43 -12.30 -22.59
N ARG A 138 -3.72 -11.23 -22.19
CA ARG A 138 -2.48 -11.30 -21.39
C ARG A 138 -2.79 -11.00 -19.93
N PRO A 139 -2.24 -11.74 -18.96
CA PRO A 139 -2.41 -11.41 -17.55
C PRO A 139 -1.97 -9.98 -17.24
N VAL A 140 -2.74 -9.28 -16.40
CA VAL A 140 -2.33 -7.99 -15.83
C VAL A 140 -1.54 -8.26 -14.56
N THR A 141 -0.37 -7.65 -14.43
CA THR A 141 0.52 -7.83 -13.27
C THR A 141 0.67 -6.53 -12.49
N TYR A 142 0.63 -6.64 -11.17
CA TYR A 142 0.87 -5.57 -10.23
C TYR A 142 2.03 -5.92 -9.29
N LEU A 143 2.67 -4.91 -8.71
CA LEU A 143 3.68 -5.10 -7.68
C LEU A 143 3.03 -5.06 -6.30
N ALA A 144 3.39 -6.02 -5.45
CA ALA A 144 2.89 -6.18 -4.10
C ALA A 144 4.02 -6.26 -3.08
N SER A 145 3.81 -5.69 -1.90
CA SER A 145 4.74 -5.76 -0.76
C SER A 145 3.99 -6.14 0.51
N VAL A 146 4.57 -7.05 1.29
CA VAL A 146 4.07 -7.43 2.63
C VAL A 146 4.95 -6.79 3.69
N ARG A 147 4.33 -6.29 4.76
CA ARG A 147 4.99 -5.61 5.87
C ARG A 147 4.34 -6.01 7.19
N THR A 148 4.95 -5.70 8.33
CA THR A 148 4.25 -5.80 9.61
C THR A 148 3.09 -4.81 9.67
N PHE A 149 1.98 -5.22 10.30
CA PHE A 149 0.89 -4.29 10.56
C PHE A 149 1.31 -3.29 11.63
N LEU A 150 0.97 -2.01 11.44
CA LEU A 150 1.22 -0.97 12.43
C LEU A 150 -0.13 -0.65 13.11
N PRO A 151 -0.32 -1.06 14.39
CA PRO A 151 -1.57 -0.79 15.09
C PRO A 151 -1.72 0.71 15.35
N GLY A 152 -2.98 1.16 15.40
CA GLY A 152 -3.28 2.55 15.70
C GLY A 152 -4.68 2.96 15.27
N GLN A 153 -5.05 4.20 15.62
CA GLN A 153 -6.30 4.81 15.21
C GLN A 153 -6.05 5.86 14.12
N VAL A 154 -6.90 5.85 13.10
CA VAL A 154 -6.85 6.87 12.03
C VAL A 154 -7.20 8.23 12.63
N LEU A 155 -6.32 9.21 12.47
CA LEU A 155 -6.46 10.55 13.04
C LEU A 155 -7.82 11.21 12.71
N ALA A 156 -8.33 11.02 11.49
CA ALA A 156 -9.62 11.54 11.05
C ALA A 156 -10.83 10.98 11.83
N ARG A 157 -10.65 9.87 12.55
CA ARG A 157 -11.66 9.23 13.41
C ARG A 157 -11.44 9.53 14.89
N THR A 158 -10.46 10.37 15.22
CA THR A 158 -10.12 10.72 16.60
C THR A 158 -10.51 12.16 16.89
N ARG A 159 -11.01 12.43 18.09
CA ARG A 159 -11.25 13.79 18.55
C ARG A 159 -9.90 14.47 18.78
N LEU A 160 -9.60 15.52 18.02
CA LEU A 160 -8.36 16.26 18.15
C LEU A 160 -8.31 17.02 19.48
N SER A 161 -7.15 16.96 20.13
CA SER A 161 -6.81 17.77 21.31
C SER A 161 -5.59 18.66 21.01
N PRO A 162 -5.39 19.77 21.73
CA PRO A 162 -4.18 20.59 21.57
C PRO A 162 -2.88 19.79 21.74
N GLN A 163 -2.85 18.83 22.68
CA GLN A 163 -1.68 17.96 22.89
C GLN A 163 -1.41 17.08 21.67
N MET A 164 -2.44 16.47 21.06
CA MET A 164 -2.25 15.66 19.86
C MET A 164 -1.71 16.47 18.67
N LEU A 165 -2.11 17.74 18.55
CA LEU A 165 -1.59 18.62 17.50
C LEU A 165 -0.11 18.97 17.75
N TYR A 166 0.26 19.20 19.01
CA TYR A 166 1.66 19.38 19.41
C TYR A 166 2.49 18.12 19.10
N ASP A 167 2.00 16.95 19.51
CA ASP A 167 2.68 15.66 19.28
C ASP A 167 2.84 15.37 17.78
N LEU A 168 1.83 15.68 16.97
CA LEU A 168 1.90 15.56 15.51
C LEU A 168 2.99 16.47 14.92
N GLY A 169 3.10 17.71 15.41
CA GLY A 169 4.16 18.64 15.02
C GLY A 169 5.55 18.14 15.42
N ALA A 170 5.71 17.70 16.66
CA ALA A 170 6.96 17.13 17.18
C ALA A 170 7.36 15.87 16.40
N PHE A 171 6.41 14.98 16.11
CA PHE A 171 6.64 13.80 15.28
C PHE A 171 7.08 14.17 13.86
N THR A 172 6.44 15.16 13.24
CA THR A 172 6.79 15.63 11.89
C THR A 172 8.21 16.21 11.83
N ALA A 173 8.61 16.97 12.86
CA ALA A 173 9.97 17.48 12.99
C ALA A 173 10.98 16.33 13.15
N HIS A 174 10.70 15.37 14.02
CA HIS A 174 11.56 14.20 14.23
C HIS A 174 11.69 13.32 12.98
N LEU A 175 10.59 13.11 12.24
CA LEU A 175 10.59 12.42 10.96
C LEU A 175 11.50 13.13 9.95
N THR A 176 11.37 14.44 9.83
CA THR A 176 12.17 15.25 8.90
C THR A 176 13.65 15.18 9.24
N GLN A 177 14.00 15.32 10.52
CA GLN A 177 15.38 15.20 11.00
C GLN A 177 15.96 13.80 10.74
N SER A 178 15.14 12.76 10.83
CA SER A 178 15.59 11.38 10.62
C SER A 178 15.84 11.02 9.15
N LEU A 179 15.34 11.84 8.22
CA LEU A 179 15.55 11.69 6.78
C LEU A 179 16.82 12.39 6.26
N GLN A 180 17.47 13.22 7.09
CA GLN A 180 18.75 13.87 6.79
C GLN A 180 19.92 12.91 7.04
#